data_AF-A0AAN6SXJ4-F1
#
_entry.id   AF-A0AAN6SXJ4-F1
#
_cell.length_a   1.000
_cell.length_b   1.000
_cell.length_c   1.000
_cell.angle_alpha   90.00
_cell.angle_beta   90.00
_cell.angle_gamma   90.00
#
_symmetry.space_group_name_H-M   'P 1'
#
loop_
_entity.id
_entity.type
_entity.pdbx_description
1 polymer ?
#
loop_
_entity_poly.entity_id
_entity_poly.type
_entity_poly.pdbx_seq_one_letter_code
_entity_poly.pdbx_strand_id
1 'polypeptide(L)'
;MSLGTVRVPLDSLEFPHRRQISFRVRERLGRVFRNLSKAGATEVRIPCTVEEGKFGQILARLGLSADQLRGTRGKGQKDLPLLTGVRLSCLYGDYLVAAAKGNKETSLIVHLFSADLLDPLLELISAISHEPQQSDGELYQKIVESYRRDEVTYALCMGSLTGPKERNMKMLLRPKNLPMVEALNSLFDIPAMMEQLRLGNIHKWLALHIDEQIINYQNHISVVWKEEICQGKKTIMQSLDIDSIRIVQFRMPTVCSGDADTIKRLFDNGTLFPRVTESSDRDMLRRNVLSLDMVIPSFETFQENMHYVGLAAKILIRHVVDELPLCKSSRKRSPTIFEVLSGS
;
A
#
# COMPACT_ATOMS: atom_id res chain seq x y z
N MET A 1 20.93 2.38 2.04
CA MET A 1 20.45 3.75 2.41
C MET A 1 20.71 4.77 1.29
N SER A 2 19.88 5.81 1.17
CA SER A 2 20.15 6.97 0.29
C SER A 2 21.40 7.73 0.78
N LEU A 3 22.29 8.18 -0.11
CA LEU A 3 23.55 8.82 0.24
C LEU A 3 23.55 10.33 -0.09
N GLY A 4 22.92 10.73 -1.19
CA GLY A 4 22.84 12.13 -1.61
C GLY A 4 22.63 12.29 -3.11
N THR A 5 22.46 13.52 -3.57
CA THR A 5 22.24 13.86 -4.98
C THR A 5 23.40 14.67 -5.53
N VAL A 6 23.84 14.37 -6.74
CA VAL A 6 24.99 15.04 -7.39
C VAL A 6 24.72 15.19 -8.89
N ARG A 7 25.43 16.10 -9.56
CA ARG A 7 25.48 16.17 -11.02
C ARG A 7 26.68 15.39 -11.53
N VAL A 8 26.52 14.67 -12.62
CA VAL A 8 27.57 13.81 -13.18
C VAL A 8 27.61 13.98 -14.70
N PRO A 9 28.81 14.08 -15.32
CA PRO A 9 28.96 14.05 -16.76
C PRO A 9 28.35 12.80 -17.38
N LEU A 10 27.76 12.92 -18.57
CA LEU A 10 27.08 11.78 -19.24
C LEU A 10 28.00 10.57 -19.43
N ASP A 11 29.29 10.81 -19.70
CA ASP A 11 30.27 9.77 -19.98
C ASP A 11 30.78 9.05 -18.71
N SER A 12 30.38 9.52 -17.53
CA SER A 12 30.70 8.89 -16.24
C SER A 12 29.61 7.91 -15.77
N LEU A 13 28.54 7.73 -16.55
CA LEU A 13 27.44 6.82 -16.23
C LEU A 13 27.56 5.50 -16.99
N GLU A 14 27.66 4.41 -16.25
CA GLU A 14 27.70 3.05 -16.79
C GLU A 14 26.39 2.31 -16.49
N PHE A 15 25.89 1.57 -17.48
CA PHE A 15 24.67 0.77 -17.35
C PHE A 15 25.02 -0.70 -17.53
N PRO A 16 25.58 -1.38 -16.51
CA PRO A 16 26.01 -2.76 -16.63
C PRO A 16 24.82 -3.71 -16.89
N HIS A 17 23.61 -3.32 -16.50
CA HIS A 17 22.41 -4.14 -16.60
C HIS A 17 21.43 -3.54 -17.62
N ARG A 18 21.84 -3.40 -18.90
CA ARG A 18 20.95 -2.93 -19.98
C ARG A 18 19.86 -3.96 -20.28
N ARG A 19 18.84 -4.02 -19.44
CA ARG A 19 17.59 -4.72 -19.74
C ARG A 19 16.65 -3.76 -20.45
N GLN A 20 15.97 -4.21 -21.50
CA GLN A 20 14.83 -3.47 -22.04
C GLN A 20 13.69 -3.52 -21.01
N ILE A 21 13.60 -2.48 -20.20
CA ILE A 21 12.56 -2.35 -19.19
C ILE A 21 11.33 -1.69 -19.83
N SER A 22 10.16 -2.34 -19.73
CA SER A 22 8.92 -1.78 -20.27
C SER A 22 8.59 -0.42 -19.63
N PHE A 23 7.82 0.42 -20.32
CA PHE A 23 7.43 1.73 -19.81
C PHE A 23 6.78 1.67 -18.41
N ARG A 24 5.91 0.67 -18.18
CA ARG A 24 5.23 0.47 -16.88
C ARG A 24 6.21 0.17 -15.75
N VAL A 25 7.21 -0.67 -16.00
CA VAL A 25 8.24 -0.99 -15.00
C VAL A 25 9.12 0.23 -14.72
N ARG A 26 9.49 1.01 -15.74
CA ARG A 26 10.22 2.28 -15.57
C ARG A 26 9.47 3.27 -14.67
N GLU A 27 8.16 3.41 -14.88
CA GLU A 27 7.32 4.33 -14.09
C GLU A 27 7.24 3.91 -12.62
N ARG A 28 7.10 2.60 -12.36
CA ARG A 28 7.11 1.99 -11.02
C ARG A 28 8.43 2.18 -10.32
N LEU A 29 9.55 1.86 -10.97
CA LEU A 29 10.89 2.07 -10.41
C LEU A 29 11.11 3.55 -10.08
N GLY A 30 10.70 4.46 -10.97
CA GLY A 30 10.72 5.90 -10.68
C GLY A 30 10.01 6.27 -9.38
N ARG A 31 8.88 5.63 -9.03
CA ARG A 31 8.20 5.82 -7.74
C ARG A 31 9.00 5.25 -6.56
N VAL A 32 9.53 4.05 -6.69
CA VAL A 32 10.38 3.41 -5.66
C VAL A 32 11.56 4.30 -5.30
N PHE A 33 12.32 4.76 -6.28
CA PHE A 33 13.49 5.62 -6.04
C PHE A 33 13.09 6.99 -5.49
N ARG A 34 11.96 7.56 -5.91
CA ARG A 34 11.41 8.77 -5.27
C ARG A 34 11.11 8.55 -3.79
N ASN A 35 10.48 7.43 -3.42
CA ASN A 35 10.18 7.11 -2.03
C ASN A 35 11.46 6.87 -1.20
N LEU A 36 12.43 6.11 -1.71
CA LEU A 36 13.74 5.88 -1.05
C LEU A 36 14.55 7.17 -0.89
N SER A 37 14.43 8.08 -1.85
CA SER A 37 15.16 9.36 -1.84
C SER A 37 14.57 10.41 -0.88
N LYS A 38 13.31 10.23 -0.48
CA LYS A 38 12.46 11.25 0.15
C LYS A 38 12.42 12.57 -0.65
N ALA A 39 12.70 12.54 -1.95
CA ALA A 39 12.89 13.75 -2.74
C ALA A 39 11.55 14.28 -3.30
N GLY A 40 11.41 15.61 -3.28
CA GLY A 40 10.33 16.32 -3.98
C GLY A 40 10.38 16.05 -5.48
N ALA A 41 9.20 15.92 -6.08
CA ALA A 41 8.94 15.29 -7.38
C ALA A 41 9.42 16.06 -8.63
N THR A 42 10.42 16.94 -8.55
CA THR A 42 10.63 18.00 -9.55
C THR A 42 11.71 17.73 -10.61
N GLU A 43 12.64 16.80 -10.41
CA GLU A 43 13.72 16.58 -11.39
C GLU A 43 13.92 15.10 -11.72
N VAL A 44 14.29 14.83 -12.97
CA VAL A 44 14.69 13.51 -13.46
C VAL A 44 15.99 13.11 -12.77
N ARG A 45 15.96 12.02 -11.99
CA ARG A 45 17.13 11.51 -11.25
C ARG A 45 17.44 10.08 -11.68
N ILE A 46 18.69 9.81 -12.08
CA ILE A 46 19.17 8.45 -12.34
C ILE A 46 19.67 7.84 -11.02
N PRO A 47 19.14 6.69 -10.58
CA PRO A 47 19.63 6.02 -9.38
C PRO A 47 20.92 5.26 -9.68
N CYS A 48 21.95 5.54 -8.87
CA CYS A 48 23.25 4.89 -8.94
C CYS A 48 23.55 4.20 -7.62
N THR A 49 24.07 2.97 -7.67
CA THR A 49 24.58 2.29 -6.48
C THR A 49 26.07 2.59 -6.31
N VAL A 50 26.48 2.76 -5.06
CA VAL A 50 27.85 3.13 -4.69
C VAL A 50 28.32 2.16 -3.61
N GLU A 51 29.38 1.43 -3.90
CA GLU A 51 30.11 0.60 -2.94
C GLU A 51 30.80 1.48 -1.89
N GLU A 52 30.95 0.95 -0.67
CA GLU A 52 31.53 1.69 0.46
C GLU A 52 32.93 2.27 0.14
N GLY A 53 33.79 1.49 -0.53
CA GLY A 53 35.11 1.94 -0.95
C GLY A 53 35.08 3.09 -1.97
N LYS A 54 34.07 3.16 -2.84
CA LYS A 54 33.87 4.27 -3.78
C LYS A 54 33.23 5.49 -3.10
N PHE A 55 32.43 5.28 -2.06
CA PHE A 55 31.78 6.37 -1.34
C PHE A 55 32.78 7.33 -0.71
N GLY A 56 33.84 6.82 -0.08
CA GLY A 56 34.93 7.65 0.45
C GLY A 56 35.62 8.49 -0.62
N GLN A 57 35.84 7.93 -1.81
CA GLN A 57 36.44 8.66 -2.95
C GLN A 57 35.53 9.78 -3.45
N ILE A 58 34.21 9.54 -3.48
CA ILE A 58 33.22 10.55 -3.87
C ILE A 58 33.23 11.71 -2.87
N LEU A 59 33.25 11.44 -1.56
CA LEU A 59 33.32 12.48 -0.54
C LEU A 59 34.60 13.31 -0.65
N ALA A 60 35.75 12.66 -0.82
CA ALA A 60 37.04 13.33 -1.00
C ALA A 60 37.08 14.22 -2.25
N ARG A 61 36.55 13.73 -3.38
CA ARG A 61 36.46 14.49 -4.65
C ARG A 61 35.56 15.70 -4.55
N LEU A 62 34.44 15.58 -3.83
CA LEU A 62 33.49 16.66 -3.66
C LEU A 62 33.92 17.66 -2.57
N GLY A 63 34.88 17.28 -1.72
CA GLY A 63 35.25 18.06 -0.53
C GLY A 63 34.10 18.19 0.46
N LEU A 64 33.20 17.19 0.51
CA LEU A 64 32.01 17.20 1.35
C LEU A 64 32.08 16.11 2.42
N SER A 65 31.50 16.40 3.58
CA SER A 65 31.17 15.36 4.55
C SER A 65 29.96 14.53 4.09
N ALA A 66 29.79 13.35 4.68
CA ALA A 66 28.62 12.51 4.41
C ALA A 66 27.29 13.23 4.71
N ASP A 67 27.25 14.08 5.74
CA ASP A 67 26.04 14.85 6.09
C ASP A 67 25.75 15.98 5.11
N GLN A 68 26.79 16.67 4.64
CA GLN A 68 26.64 17.70 3.61
C GLN A 68 26.12 17.11 2.30
N LEU A 69 26.60 15.93 1.93
CA LEU A 69 26.13 15.20 0.76
C LEU A 69 24.67 14.72 0.94
N ARG A 70 24.29 14.26 2.14
CA ARG A 70 22.88 13.94 2.45
C ARG A 70 21.97 15.16 2.31
N GLY A 71 22.47 16.35 2.65
CA GLY A 71 21.74 17.62 2.52
C GLY A 71 21.41 18.04 1.08
N THR A 72 21.96 17.37 0.05
CA THR A 72 21.67 17.72 -1.36
C THR A 72 20.40 17.08 -1.92
N ARG A 73 19.75 16.15 -1.19
CA ARG A 73 18.55 15.41 -1.64
C ARG A 73 17.37 16.28 -2.09
N GLY A 74 17.23 17.46 -1.51
CA GLY A 74 16.16 18.41 -1.81
C GLY A 74 16.57 19.63 -2.64
N LYS A 75 17.84 19.70 -3.05
CA LYS A 75 18.38 20.86 -3.78
C LYS A 75 18.01 20.80 -5.26
N GLY A 76 17.81 21.96 -5.87
CA GLY A 76 17.63 22.09 -7.32
C GLY A 76 18.98 21.99 -8.05
N GLN A 77 18.93 21.78 -9.37
CA GLN A 77 20.12 21.52 -10.20
C GLN A 77 21.31 22.47 -9.97
N LYS A 78 21.07 23.77 -9.74
CA LYS A 78 22.13 24.79 -9.57
C LYS A 78 22.95 24.60 -8.29
N ASP A 79 22.35 24.05 -7.25
CA ASP A 79 22.99 23.90 -5.92
C ASP A 79 23.59 22.50 -5.72
N LEU A 80 23.59 21.67 -6.78
CA LEU A 80 24.14 20.33 -6.75
C LEU A 80 25.61 20.32 -7.16
N PRO A 81 26.48 19.65 -6.38
CA PRO A 81 27.88 19.54 -6.69
C PRO A 81 28.09 18.68 -7.94
N LEU A 82 29.08 19.07 -8.77
CA LEU A 82 29.46 18.33 -9.96
C LEU A 82 30.54 17.31 -9.60
N LEU A 83 30.21 16.03 -9.70
CA LEU A 83 31.14 14.93 -9.48
C LEU A 83 31.79 14.53 -10.81
N THR A 84 33.11 14.69 -10.91
CA THR A 84 33.90 14.32 -12.09
C THR A 84 34.93 13.24 -11.78
N GLY A 85 35.31 12.49 -12.82
CA GLY A 85 36.38 11.48 -12.77
C GLY A 85 36.05 10.22 -11.97
N VAL A 86 34.78 10.00 -11.61
CA VAL A 86 34.31 8.76 -10.96
C VAL A 86 33.25 8.14 -11.87
N ARG A 87 33.41 6.87 -12.21
CA ARG A 87 32.38 6.14 -12.95
C ARG A 87 31.35 5.55 -11.99
N LEU A 88 30.07 5.75 -12.31
CA LEU A 88 28.95 5.30 -11.49
C LEU A 88 28.14 4.24 -12.22
N SER A 89 27.86 3.15 -11.51
CA SER A 89 26.98 2.08 -11.97
C SER A 89 25.52 2.48 -11.76
N CYS A 90 24.79 2.61 -12.85
CA CYS A 90 23.39 2.96 -12.89
C CYS A 90 22.54 1.69 -13.03
N LEU A 91 21.45 1.61 -12.26
CA LEU A 91 20.53 0.46 -12.31
C LEU A 91 19.66 0.46 -13.57
N TYR A 92 19.23 1.65 -14.00
CA TYR A 92 18.47 1.91 -15.24
C TYR A 92 18.53 3.42 -15.55
N GLY A 93 18.00 3.84 -16.70
CA GLY A 93 17.97 5.27 -17.09
C GLY A 93 18.85 5.62 -18.28
N ASP A 94 19.29 4.62 -19.05
CA ASP A 94 20.00 4.78 -20.32
C ASP A 94 19.22 5.65 -21.32
N TYR A 95 17.88 5.53 -21.35
CA TYR A 95 17.01 6.40 -22.14
C TYR A 95 17.07 7.88 -21.74
N LEU A 96 17.36 8.19 -20.47
CA LEU A 96 17.54 9.57 -20.01
C LEU A 96 18.87 10.14 -20.49
N VAL A 97 19.92 9.31 -20.53
CA VAL A 97 21.21 9.71 -21.12
C VAL A 97 21.05 9.97 -22.63
N ALA A 98 20.29 9.13 -23.33
CA ALA A 98 19.99 9.33 -24.75
C ALA A 98 19.21 10.63 -24.99
N ALA A 99 18.18 10.91 -24.18
CA ALA A 99 17.41 12.15 -24.25
C ALA A 99 18.25 13.40 -23.95
N ALA A 100 19.10 13.33 -22.91
CA ALA A 100 20.02 14.41 -22.53
C ALA A 100 21.01 14.74 -23.66
N LYS A 101 21.57 13.72 -24.32
CA LYS A 101 22.42 13.89 -25.52
C LYS A 101 21.67 14.60 -26.65
N GLY A 102 20.41 14.23 -26.90
CA GLY A 102 19.56 14.89 -27.91
C GLY A 102 19.30 16.37 -27.59
N ASN A 103 19.16 16.70 -26.30
CA ASN A 103 18.96 18.07 -25.82
C ASN A 103 20.27 18.86 -25.60
N LYS A 104 21.43 18.32 -26.00
CA LYS A 104 22.77 18.92 -25.83
C LYS A 104 23.13 19.21 -24.36
N GLU A 105 22.58 18.45 -23.42
CA GLU A 105 22.98 18.53 -22.02
C GLU A 105 24.35 17.84 -21.83
N THR A 106 25.17 18.38 -20.93
CA THR A 106 26.53 17.86 -20.64
C THR A 106 26.60 17.06 -19.34
N SER A 107 25.58 17.16 -18.48
CA SER A 107 25.53 16.46 -17.19
C SER A 107 24.10 16.15 -16.80
N LEU A 108 23.92 15.06 -16.06
CA LEU A 108 22.63 14.64 -15.50
C LEU A 108 22.69 14.61 -13.98
N ILE A 109 21.50 14.72 -13.39
CA ILE A 109 21.32 14.62 -11.95
C ILE A 109 21.17 13.14 -11.60
N VAL A 110 22.03 12.68 -10.69
CA VAL A 110 22.00 11.30 -10.21
C VAL A 110 21.80 11.27 -8.71
N HIS A 111 21.12 10.21 -8.27
CA HIS A 111 20.91 9.96 -6.86
C HIS A 111 21.71 8.74 -6.43
N LEU A 112 22.60 8.94 -5.45
CA LEU A 112 23.50 7.93 -4.94
C LEU A 112 22.82 7.12 -3.83
N PHE A 113 22.87 5.81 -3.96
CA PHE A 113 22.38 4.82 -3.01
C PHE A 113 23.51 3.90 -2.58
N SER A 114 23.49 3.42 -1.34
CA SER A 114 24.39 2.36 -0.88
C SER A 114 24.23 1.11 -1.73
N ALA A 115 25.33 0.40 -1.99
CA ALA A 115 25.33 -0.89 -2.68
C ALA A 115 24.45 -1.94 -1.99
N ASP A 116 24.21 -1.86 -0.68
CA ASP A 116 23.31 -2.78 0.06
C ASP A 116 21.86 -2.79 -0.47
N LEU A 117 21.48 -1.76 -1.24
CA LEU A 117 20.17 -1.70 -1.88
C LEU A 117 20.13 -2.44 -3.21
N LEU A 118 21.26 -2.89 -3.75
CA LEU A 118 21.36 -3.51 -5.07
C LEU A 118 20.51 -4.79 -5.13
N ASP A 119 20.73 -5.74 -4.23
CA ASP A 119 20.03 -7.04 -4.26
C ASP A 119 18.52 -6.88 -4.04
N PRO A 120 18.02 -6.14 -3.01
CA PRO A 120 16.58 -5.91 -2.84
C PRO A 120 15.93 -5.21 -4.04
N LEU A 121 16.65 -4.30 -4.71
CA LEU A 121 16.14 -3.62 -5.90
C LEU A 121 16.11 -4.55 -7.12
N LEU A 122 17.11 -5.42 -7.29
CA LEU A 122 17.12 -6.40 -8.38
C LEU A 122 16.03 -7.45 -8.20
N GLU A 123 15.80 -7.93 -6.97
CA GLU A 123 14.64 -8.78 -6.64
C GLU A 123 13.32 -8.08 -6.97
N LEU A 124 13.16 -6.82 -6.57
CA LEU A 124 11.96 -6.05 -6.88
C LEU A 124 11.80 -5.84 -8.39
N ILE A 125 12.87 -5.53 -9.12
CA ILE A 125 12.83 -5.39 -10.58
C ILE A 125 12.37 -6.71 -11.21
N SER A 126 12.88 -7.84 -10.71
CA SER A 126 12.47 -9.17 -11.15
C SER A 126 10.98 -9.41 -10.86
N ALA A 127 10.51 -9.18 -9.64
CA ALA A 127 9.12 -9.33 -9.23
C ALA A 127 8.17 -8.43 -10.05
N ILE A 128 8.54 -7.16 -10.26
CA ILE A 128 7.76 -6.22 -11.07
C ILE A 128 7.71 -6.65 -12.55
N SER A 129 8.76 -7.32 -13.04
CA SER A 129 8.87 -7.72 -14.45
C SER A 129 8.25 -9.08 -14.76
N HIS A 130 8.17 -10.00 -13.78
CA HIS A 130 7.88 -11.41 -14.03
C HIS A 130 6.72 -12.00 -13.20
N GLU A 131 6.26 -11.37 -12.12
CA GLU A 131 5.21 -11.96 -11.25
C GLU A 131 3.81 -11.36 -11.46
N PRO A 132 2.74 -12.15 -11.19
CA PRO A 132 1.41 -11.60 -11.00
C PRO A 132 1.45 -10.51 -9.93
N GLN A 133 0.73 -9.43 -10.18
CA GLN A 133 0.70 -8.27 -9.32
C GLN A 133 0.25 -8.69 -7.91
N GLN A 134 1.15 -8.57 -6.91
CA GLN A 134 0.82 -8.73 -5.48
C GLN A 134 -0.52 -8.06 -5.17
N SER A 135 -1.33 -8.71 -4.33
CA SER A 135 -2.63 -8.17 -3.98
C SER A 135 -2.47 -6.85 -3.21
N ASP A 136 -3.52 -6.03 -3.26
CA ASP A 136 -3.57 -4.78 -2.50
C ASP A 136 -3.45 -5.03 -0.98
N GLY A 137 -3.97 -6.17 -0.50
CA GLY A 137 -3.86 -6.63 0.89
C GLY A 137 -2.44 -6.99 1.31
N GLU A 138 -1.72 -7.74 0.48
CA GLU A 138 -0.31 -8.12 0.74
C GLU A 138 0.58 -6.87 0.80
N LEU A 139 0.39 -5.95 -0.15
CA LEU A 139 1.11 -4.68 -0.15
C LEU A 139 0.75 -3.83 1.07
N TYR A 140 -0.54 -3.76 1.44
CA TYR A 140 -0.99 -3.05 2.62
C TYR A 140 -0.30 -3.57 3.90
N GLN A 141 -0.31 -4.89 4.12
CA GLN A 141 0.29 -5.50 5.29
C GLN A 141 1.78 -5.18 5.39
N LYS A 142 2.55 -5.42 4.31
CA LYS A 142 3.99 -5.09 4.27
C LYS A 142 4.27 -3.61 4.50
N ILE A 143 3.44 -2.72 3.94
CA ILE A 143 3.59 -1.26 4.14
C ILE A 143 3.39 -0.90 5.62
N VAL A 144 2.37 -1.45 6.27
CA VAL A 144 2.07 -1.15 7.67
C VAL A 144 3.14 -1.73 8.60
N GLU A 145 3.58 -2.97 8.38
CA GLU A 145 4.60 -3.63 9.20
C GLU A 145 5.97 -2.94 9.09
N SER A 146 6.31 -2.44 7.90
CA SER A 146 7.57 -1.71 7.66
C SER A 146 7.50 -0.22 8.03
N TYR A 147 6.31 0.34 8.23
CA TYR A 147 6.15 1.77 8.49
C TYR A 147 6.93 2.22 9.73
N ARG A 148 7.87 3.15 9.53
CA ARG A 148 8.81 3.68 10.55
C ARG A 148 9.79 2.65 11.16
N ARG A 149 9.79 1.41 10.69
CA ARG A 149 10.68 0.33 11.15
C ARG A 149 11.71 -0.06 10.11
N ASP A 150 11.27 -0.21 8.86
CA ASP A 150 12.10 -0.56 7.72
C ASP A 150 11.79 0.39 6.56
N GLU A 151 12.66 1.39 6.41
CA GLU A 151 12.53 2.41 5.36
C GLU A 151 12.66 1.82 3.95
N VAL A 152 13.43 0.74 3.79
CA VAL A 152 13.68 0.11 2.50
C VAL A 152 12.44 -0.62 2.05
N THR A 153 11.95 -1.58 2.86
CA THR A 153 10.74 -2.34 2.55
C THR A 153 9.54 -1.42 2.35
N TYR A 154 9.38 -0.40 3.21
CA TYR A 154 8.32 0.59 3.07
C TYR A 154 8.37 1.30 1.71
N ALA A 155 9.54 1.81 1.31
CA ALA A 155 9.67 2.53 0.05
C ALA A 155 9.49 1.62 -1.17
N LEU A 156 9.96 0.37 -1.11
CA LEU A 156 9.75 -0.65 -2.14
C LEU A 156 8.26 -0.93 -2.32
N CYS A 157 7.54 -1.29 -1.26
CA CYS A 157 6.11 -1.60 -1.32
C CYS A 157 5.27 -0.38 -1.74
N MET A 158 5.59 0.82 -1.24
CA MET A 158 4.91 2.06 -1.67
C MET A 158 5.14 2.37 -3.15
N GLY A 159 6.33 2.08 -3.70
CA GLY A 159 6.63 2.27 -5.12
C GLY A 159 5.95 1.25 -6.04
N SER A 160 5.66 0.04 -5.53
CA SER A 160 4.91 -0.99 -6.23
C SER A 160 3.44 -0.60 -6.46
N LEU A 161 2.88 0.31 -5.66
CA LEU A 161 1.52 0.82 -5.87
C LEU A 161 1.41 1.69 -7.13
N THR A 162 0.19 1.81 -7.64
CA THR A 162 -0.14 2.88 -8.61
C THR A 162 -0.13 4.23 -7.88
N GLY A 163 0.13 5.35 -8.60
CA GLY A 163 0.14 6.69 -8.01
C GLY A 163 -1.09 7.03 -7.13
N PRO A 164 -2.34 6.73 -7.56
CA PRO A 164 -3.52 6.92 -6.72
C PRO A 164 -3.50 6.08 -5.43
N LYS A 165 -3.18 4.78 -5.52
CA LYS A 165 -3.08 3.89 -4.35
C LYS A 165 -1.98 4.32 -3.37
N GLU A 166 -0.84 4.79 -3.88
CA GLU A 166 0.24 5.34 -3.05
C GLU A 166 -0.22 6.58 -2.27
N ARG A 167 -0.94 7.50 -2.92
CA ARG A 167 -1.52 8.68 -2.26
C ARG A 167 -2.54 8.28 -1.20
N ASN A 168 -3.39 7.30 -1.51
CA ASN A 168 -4.37 6.76 -0.58
C ASN A 168 -3.70 6.17 0.67
N MET A 169 -2.63 5.40 0.51
CA MET A 169 -1.84 4.87 1.63
C MET A 169 -1.22 5.98 2.47
N LYS A 170 -0.62 7.00 1.84
CA LYS A 170 -0.10 8.18 2.54
C LYS A 170 -1.17 8.93 3.34
N MET A 171 -2.42 8.95 2.85
CA MET A 171 -3.55 9.53 3.57
C MET A 171 -3.99 8.64 4.74
N LEU A 172 -4.06 7.33 4.54
CA LEU A 172 -4.47 6.36 5.55
C LEU A 172 -3.51 6.32 6.74
N LEU A 173 -2.19 6.40 6.50
CA LEU A 173 -1.16 6.35 7.55
C LEU A 173 -0.98 7.67 8.34
N ARG A 174 -1.87 8.66 8.16
CA ARG A 174 -1.84 9.90 8.95
C ARG A 174 -2.32 9.62 10.38
N PRO A 175 -1.80 10.33 11.40
CA PRO A 175 -2.15 10.07 12.80
C PRO A 175 -3.67 10.01 13.08
N LYS A 176 -4.44 10.92 12.48
CA LYS A 176 -5.90 10.99 12.66
C LYS A 176 -6.67 9.77 12.12
N ASN A 177 -6.06 8.99 11.24
CA ASN A 177 -6.69 7.85 10.56
C ASN A 177 -6.17 6.50 11.10
N LEU A 178 -5.27 6.51 12.09
CA LEU A 178 -4.72 5.28 12.68
C LEU A 178 -5.76 4.34 13.29
N PRO A 179 -6.88 4.81 13.87
CA PRO A 179 -7.93 3.90 14.33
C PRO A 179 -8.52 3.02 13.20
N MET A 180 -8.63 3.55 11.97
CA MET A 180 -9.03 2.73 10.81
C MET A 180 -7.94 1.71 10.43
N VAL A 181 -6.66 2.08 10.56
CA VAL A 181 -5.54 1.18 10.31
C VAL A 181 -5.56 0.03 11.32
N GLU A 182 -5.80 0.32 12.60
CA GLU A 182 -5.93 -0.70 13.65
C GLU A 182 -7.08 -1.67 13.38
N ALA A 183 -8.24 -1.16 12.99
CA ALA A 183 -9.39 -1.98 12.63
C ALA A 183 -9.12 -2.86 11.41
N LEU A 184 -8.47 -2.35 10.36
CA LEU A 184 -8.03 -3.15 9.21
C LEU A 184 -7.00 -4.21 9.61
N ASN A 185 -6.01 -3.85 10.43
CA ASN A 185 -4.95 -4.76 10.87
C ASN A 185 -5.48 -5.90 11.74
N SER A 186 -6.64 -5.72 12.39
CA SER A 186 -7.30 -6.81 13.12
C SER A 186 -7.53 -8.03 12.23
N LEU A 187 -7.66 -7.88 10.91
CA LEU A 187 -7.90 -8.99 9.99
C LEU A 187 -6.62 -9.67 9.47
N PHE A 188 -5.42 -9.28 9.91
CA PHE A 188 -4.16 -9.91 9.49
C PHE A 188 -4.06 -11.41 9.83
N ASP A 189 -4.77 -11.89 10.85
CA ASP A 189 -4.80 -13.32 11.17
C ASP A 189 -5.56 -14.16 10.13
N ILE A 190 -6.30 -13.52 9.21
CA ILE A 190 -7.07 -14.17 8.14
C ILE A 190 -6.54 -13.67 6.77
N PRO A 191 -5.46 -14.27 6.23
CA PRO A 191 -4.84 -13.82 4.98
C PRO A 191 -5.82 -13.74 3.80
N ALA A 192 -6.69 -14.75 3.66
CA ALA A 192 -7.69 -14.79 2.60
C ALA A 192 -8.73 -13.64 2.66
N MET A 193 -8.94 -13.04 3.84
CA MET A 193 -9.74 -11.83 3.95
C MET A 193 -8.94 -10.65 3.41
N MET A 194 -7.69 -10.48 3.84
CA MET A 194 -6.81 -9.39 3.42
C MET A 194 -6.63 -9.31 1.90
N GLU A 195 -6.57 -10.44 1.20
CA GLU A 195 -6.48 -10.49 -0.27
C GLU A 195 -7.63 -9.76 -1.00
N GLN A 196 -8.77 -9.56 -0.34
CA GLN A 196 -9.93 -8.87 -0.92
C GLN A 196 -9.87 -7.34 -0.77
N LEU A 197 -8.94 -6.81 0.04
CA LEU A 197 -8.81 -5.39 0.29
C LEU A 197 -8.47 -4.63 -0.98
N ARG A 198 -9.22 -3.56 -1.29
CA ARG A 198 -8.96 -2.67 -2.44
C ARG A 198 -8.49 -1.30 -1.98
N LEU A 199 -7.19 -1.03 -2.10
CA LEU A 199 -6.58 0.26 -1.75
C LEU A 199 -7.06 1.42 -2.64
N GLY A 200 -7.65 1.11 -3.79
CA GLY A 200 -8.22 2.10 -4.69
C GLY A 200 -9.33 2.95 -4.05
N ASN A 201 -10.09 2.42 -3.09
CA ASN A 201 -11.28 3.10 -2.55
C ASN A 201 -11.05 3.88 -1.25
N ILE A 202 -9.88 3.78 -0.62
CA ILE A 202 -9.56 4.44 0.67
C ILE A 202 -9.89 5.94 0.68
N HIS A 203 -9.53 6.68 -0.38
CA HIS A 203 -9.84 8.12 -0.47
C HIS A 203 -11.34 8.42 -0.41
N LYS A 204 -12.19 7.52 -0.92
CA LYS A 204 -13.65 7.67 -0.85
C LYS A 204 -14.12 7.50 0.59
N TRP A 205 -13.61 6.49 1.29
CA TRP A 205 -13.96 6.24 2.70
C TRP A 205 -13.59 7.44 3.57
N LEU A 206 -12.35 7.93 3.43
CA LEU A 206 -11.85 9.08 4.19
C LEU A 206 -12.57 10.41 3.89
N ALA A 207 -13.19 10.53 2.71
CA ALA A 207 -13.92 11.74 2.32
C ALA A 207 -15.34 11.80 2.91
N LEU A 208 -15.86 10.69 3.44
CA LEU A 208 -17.23 10.65 3.98
C LEU A 208 -17.33 11.16 5.42
N HIS A 209 -16.21 11.27 6.15
CA HIS A 209 -16.18 11.74 7.54
C HIS A 209 -17.11 10.96 8.49
N ILE A 210 -17.27 9.66 8.24
CA ILE A 210 -18.05 8.70 9.05
C ILE A 210 -17.14 7.61 9.63
N ASP A 211 -16.04 8.08 10.22
CA ASP A 211 -14.91 7.23 10.59
C ASP A 211 -15.32 6.11 11.56
N GLU A 212 -16.21 6.41 12.50
CA GLU A 212 -16.74 5.47 13.50
C GLU A 212 -17.52 4.32 12.86
N GLN A 213 -18.38 4.61 11.88
CA GLN A 213 -19.20 3.61 11.20
C GLN A 213 -18.34 2.70 10.32
N ILE A 214 -17.31 3.27 9.68
CA ILE A 214 -16.31 2.50 8.91
C ILE A 214 -15.55 1.54 9.83
N ILE A 215 -15.05 2.04 10.96
CA ILE A 215 -14.32 1.23 11.96
C ILE A 215 -15.24 0.15 12.53
N ASN A 216 -16.49 0.49 12.84
CA ASN A 216 -17.45 -0.47 13.38
C ASN A 216 -17.73 -1.61 12.40
N TYR A 217 -17.89 -1.33 11.11
CA TYR A 217 -18.05 -2.39 10.10
C TYR A 217 -16.79 -3.27 10.00
N GLN A 218 -15.60 -2.67 10.00
CA GLN A 218 -14.33 -3.41 9.94
C GLN A 218 -14.18 -4.35 11.15
N ASN A 219 -14.48 -3.84 12.35
CA ASN A 219 -14.47 -4.64 13.58
C ASN A 219 -15.54 -5.74 13.53
N HIS A 220 -16.71 -5.46 12.97
CA HIS A 220 -17.77 -6.45 12.78
C HIS A 220 -17.31 -7.62 11.91
N ILE A 221 -16.62 -7.37 10.78
CA ILE A 221 -16.01 -8.44 9.97
C ILE A 221 -15.06 -9.27 10.84
N SER A 222 -14.19 -8.61 11.62
CA SER A 222 -13.24 -9.31 12.48
C SER A 222 -13.94 -10.19 13.52
N VAL A 223 -14.95 -9.69 14.21
CA VAL A 223 -15.68 -10.45 15.24
C VAL A 223 -16.36 -11.67 14.63
N VAL A 224 -17.11 -11.50 13.53
CA VAL A 224 -17.83 -12.62 12.91
C VAL A 224 -16.86 -13.70 12.45
N TRP A 225 -15.77 -13.33 11.78
CA TRP A 225 -14.83 -14.35 11.29
C TRP A 225 -13.99 -14.99 12.38
N LYS A 226 -13.45 -14.20 13.31
CA LYS A 226 -12.56 -14.72 14.33
C LYS A 226 -13.30 -15.48 15.41
N GLU A 227 -14.35 -14.87 15.95
CA GLU A 227 -15.03 -15.38 17.14
C GLU A 227 -16.17 -16.33 16.78
N GLU A 228 -17.04 -15.94 15.84
CA GLU A 228 -18.24 -16.73 15.53
C GLU A 228 -17.92 -17.90 14.59
N ILE A 229 -17.23 -17.64 13.47
CA ILE A 229 -16.90 -18.67 12.48
C ILE A 229 -15.73 -19.54 12.97
N CYS A 230 -14.61 -18.93 13.33
CA CYS A 230 -13.37 -19.67 13.65
C CYS A 230 -13.18 -20.01 15.13
N GLN A 231 -14.01 -19.50 16.05
CA GLN A 231 -13.90 -19.72 17.50
C GLN A 231 -12.50 -19.44 18.07
N GLY A 232 -11.86 -18.36 17.61
CA GLY A 232 -10.52 -17.96 18.07
C GLY A 232 -9.38 -18.88 17.60
N LYS A 233 -9.66 -19.93 16.82
CA LYS A 233 -8.63 -20.88 16.36
C LYS A 233 -7.78 -20.30 15.23
N LYS A 234 -6.59 -19.83 15.58
CA LYS A 234 -5.64 -19.21 14.63
C LYS A 234 -5.26 -20.12 13.46
N THR A 235 -5.08 -21.42 13.70
CA THR A 235 -4.76 -22.40 12.65
C THR A 235 -5.84 -22.47 11.58
N ILE A 236 -7.12 -22.37 11.98
CA ILE A 236 -8.25 -22.33 11.06
C ILE A 236 -8.26 -21.02 10.29
N MET A 237 -8.12 -19.88 10.98
CA MET A 237 -8.08 -18.55 10.35
C MET A 237 -7.02 -18.46 9.23
N GLN A 238 -5.85 -19.04 9.47
CA GLN A 238 -4.74 -19.09 8.50
C GLN A 238 -4.97 -20.11 7.37
N SER A 239 -5.86 -21.08 7.57
CA SER A 239 -6.18 -22.12 6.59
C SER A 239 -7.34 -21.72 5.67
N LEU A 240 -8.06 -20.64 5.95
CA LEU A 240 -9.11 -20.14 5.06
C LEU A 240 -8.51 -19.73 3.70
N ASP A 241 -9.25 -20.01 2.63
CA ASP A 241 -8.90 -19.61 1.26
C ASP A 241 -9.90 -18.57 0.72
N ILE A 242 -9.42 -17.76 -0.22
CA ILE A 242 -10.19 -16.64 -0.78
C ILE A 242 -11.45 -17.10 -1.52
N ASP A 243 -11.39 -18.22 -2.23
CA ASP A 243 -12.52 -18.70 -3.03
C ASP A 243 -13.68 -19.15 -2.14
N SER A 244 -13.37 -19.82 -1.03
CA SER A 244 -14.37 -20.18 -0.03
C SER A 244 -14.99 -18.95 0.63
N ILE A 245 -14.22 -17.91 0.96
CA ILE A 245 -14.78 -16.65 1.48
C ILE A 245 -15.71 -16.01 0.44
N ARG A 246 -15.29 -15.95 -0.83
CA ARG A 246 -16.10 -15.41 -1.93
C ARG A 246 -17.41 -16.15 -2.15
N ILE A 247 -17.43 -17.44 -1.89
CA ILE A 247 -18.64 -18.25 -2.02
C ILE A 247 -19.62 -17.94 -0.89
N VAL A 248 -19.16 -17.76 0.35
CA VAL A 248 -20.05 -17.58 1.51
C VAL A 248 -20.45 -16.12 1.76
N GLN A 249 -19.61 -15.15 1.39
CA GLN A 249 -19.96 -13.73 1.53
C GLN A 249 -21.26 -13.41 0.79
N PHE A 250 -21.99 -12.39 1.26
CA PHE A 250 -23.32 -11.99 0.75
C PHE A 250 -24.45 -13.01 0.96
N ARG A 251 -24.20 -14.16 1.58
CA ARG A 251 -25.24 -15.15 1.90
C ARG A 251 -25.77 -14.98 3.31
N MET A 252 -27.01 -15.39 3.54
CA MET A 252 -27.64 -15.39 4.87
C MET A 252 -28.35 -16.73 5.10
N PRO A 253 -27.63 -17.75 5.59
CA PRO A 253 -28.11 -19.15 5.57
C PRO A 253 -29.34 -19.40 6.45
N THR A 254 -29.50 -18.62 7.51
CA THR A 254 -30.65 -18.72 8.44
C THR A 254 -31.96 -18.26 7.83
N VAL A 255 -31.93 -17.37 6.83
CA VAL A 255 -33.12 -16.80 6.17
C VAL A 255 -33.33 -17.39 4.77
N CYS A 256 -32.25 -17.65 4.04
CA CYS A 256 -32.31 -18.16 2.68
C CYS A 256 -31.98 -19.66 2.65
N SER A 257 -33.00 -20.52 2.45
CA SER A 257 -32.80 -21.96 2.34
C SER A 257 -31.85 -22.34 1.20
N GLY A 258 -31.91 -21.62 0.07
CA GLY A 258 -30.99 -21.82 -1.05
C GLY A 258 -29.53 -21.56 -0.71
N ASP A 259 -29.25 -20.56 0.14
CA ASP A 259 -27.91 -20.29 0.66
C ASP A 259 -27.45 -21.42 1.58
N ALA A 260 -28.31 -21.83 2.52
CA ALA A 260 -28.02 -22.92 3.44
C ALA A 260 -27.72 -24.23 2.71
N ASP A 261 -28.54 -24.61 1.73
CA ASP A 261 -28.38 -25.85 0.98
C ASP A 261 -27.14 -25.82 0.09
N THR A 262 -26.83 -24.66 -0.50
CA THR A 262 -25.58 -24.47 -1.23
C THR A 262 -24.37 -24.67 -0.32
N ILE A 263 -24.35 -24.03 0.87
CA ILE A 263 -23.24 -24.13 1.82
C ILE A 263 -23.10 -25.56 2.35
N LYS A 264 -24.21 -26.22 2.75
CA LYS A 264 -24.21 -27.62 3.19
C LYS A 264 -23.56 -28.52 2.16
N ARG A 265 -24.03 -28.47 0.90
CA ARG A 265 -23.50 -29.28 -0.20
C ARG A 265 -22.01 -29.04 -0.45
N LEU A 266 -21.54 -27.80 -0.34
CA LEU A 266 -20.13 -27.49 -0.55
C LEU A 266 -19.24 -27.95 0.62
N PHE A 267 -19.76 -28.00 1.85
CA PHE A 267 -19.10 -28.67 2.96
C PHE A 267 -19.08 -30.20 2.76
N ASP A 268 -20.21 -30.80 2.37
CA ASP A 268 -20.36 -32.24 2.10
C ASP A 268 -19.38 -32.73 1.04
N ASN A 269 -19.19 -31.94 -0.02
CA ASN A 269 -18.27 -32.27 -1.11
C ASN A 269 -16.80 -31.93 -0.82
N GLY A 270 -16.49 -31.37 0.36
CA GLY A 270 -15.12 -30.99 0.72
C GLY A 270 -14.56 -29.78 -0.04
N THR A 271 -15.38 -29.06 -0.79
CA THR A 271 -14.94 -27.94 -1.65
C THR A 271 -14.88 -26.60 -0.91
N LEU A 272 -15.62 -26.46 0.20
CA LEU A 272 -15.56 -25.26 1.04
C LEU A 272 -14.49 -25.44 2.13
N PHE A 273 -13.61 -24.45 2.25
CA PHE A 273 -12.43 -24.44 3.12
C PHE A 273 -11.60 -25.74 3.01
N PRO A 274 -11.13 -26.13 1.81
CA PRO A 274 -10.49 -27.43 1.57
C PRO A 274 -9.19 -27.65 2.36
N ARG A 275 -8.53 -26.58 2.80
CA ARG A 275 -7.30 -26.67 3.61
C ARG A 275 -7.56 -27.04 5.07
N VAL A 276 -8.80 -26.94 5.55
CA VAL A 276 -9.19 -27.41 6.88
C VAL A 276 -9.60 -28.87 6.77
N THR A 277 -8.73 -29.78 7.20
CA THR A 277 -8.87 -31.23 7.01
C THR A 277 -9.44 -31.96 8.23
N GLU A 278 -9.22 -31.44 9.44
CA GLU A 278 -9.69 -32.07 10.67
C GLU A 278 -11.22 -32.09 10.74
N SER A 279 -11.81 -33.28 10.91
CA SER A 279 -13.27 -33.47 10.84
C SER A 279 -14.02 -32.61 11.86
N SER A 280 -13.49 -32.50 13.08
CA SER A 280 -14.10 -31.70 14.15
C SER A 280 -14.11 -30.21 13.82
N ASP A 281 -13.05 -29.69 13.21
CA ASP A 281 -12.94 -28.30 12.77
C ASP A 281 -13.83 -28.02 11.55
N ARG A 282 -13.96 -28.98 10.62
CA ARG A 282 -14.89 -28.88 9.50
C ARG A 282 -16.35 -28.85 9.96
N ASP A 283 -16.72 -29.72 10.89
CA ASP A 283 -18.08 -29.76 11.45
C ASP A 283 -18.39 -28.48 12.24
N MET A 284 -17.40 -27.95 12.96
CA MET A 284 -17.49 -26.66 13.65
C MET A 284 -17.73 -25.52 12.66
N LEU A 285 -16.87 -25.37 11.63
CA LEU A 285 -17.04 -24.34 10.60
C LEU A 285 -18.41 -24.44 9.92
N ARG A 286 -18.84 -25.65 9.55
CA ARG A 286 -20.14 -25.88 8.93
C ARG A 286 -21.28 -25.39 9.82
N ARG A 287 -21.30 -25.79 11.09
CA ARG A 287 -22.34 -25.36 12.03
C ARG A 287 -22.34 -23.85 12.18
N ASN A 288 -21.16 -23.26 12.41
CA ASN A 288 -21.03 -21.83 12.69
C ASN A 288 -21.47 -20.98 11.48
N VAL A 289 -21.01 -21.30 10.27
CA VAL A 289 -21.41 -20.58 9.05
C VAL A 289 -22.92 -20.69 8.81
N LEU A 290 -23.50 -21.88 9.01
CA LEU A 290 -24.94 -22.10 8.80
C LEU A 290 -25.81 -21.46 9.89
N SER A 291 -25.27 -21.17 11.07
CA SER A 291 -26.00 -20.54 12.18
C SER A 291 -25.98 -19.01 12.15
N LEU A 292 -25.24 -18.39 11.23
CA LEU A 292 -25.17 -16.93 11.16
C LEU A 292 -26.54 -16.32 10.81
N ASP A 293 -27.05 -15.48 11.71
CA ASP A 293 -28.33 -14.77 11.61
C ASP A 293 -28.23 -13.45 10.82
N MET A 294 -27.22 -13.34 9.98
CA MET A 294 -26.88 -12.16 9.22
C MET A 294 -26.23 -12.50 7.89
N VAL A 295 -26.13 -11.49 7.02
CA VAL A 295 -25.32 -11.59 5.81
C VAL A 295 -23.87 -11.77 6.21
N ILE A 296 -23.23 -12.83 5.72
CA ILE A 296 -21.83 -13.15 6.05
C ILE A 296 -20.95 -11.99 5.56
N PRO A 297 -20.30 -11.25 6.48
CA PRO A 297 -19.59 -10.03 6.14
C PRO A 297 -18.20 -10.35 5.58
N SER A 298 -17.64 -9.46 4.77
CA SER A 298 -16.28 -9.53 4.24
C SER A 298 -15.81 -8.13 3.85
N PHE A 299 -14.55 -7.99 3.42
CA PHE A 299 -14.13 -6.73 2.80
C PHE A 299 -14.91 -6.42 1.53
N GLU A 300 -15.32 -7.43 0.76
CA GLU A 300 -16.15 -7.17 -0.41
C GLU A 300 -17.54 -6.66 0.00
N THR A 301 -18.19 -7.26 1.00
CA THR A 301 -19.50 -6.76 1.46
C THR A 301 -19.39 -5.34 2.02
N PHE A 302 -18.33 -5.05 2.77
CA PHE A 302 -18.04 -3.70 3.24
C PHE A 302 -17.86 -2.74 2.07
N GLN A 303 -17.00 -3.08 1.11
CA GLN A 303 -16.69 -2.23 -0.03
C GLN A 303 -17.92 -1.91 -0.88
N GLU A 304 -18.77 -2.91 -1.13
CA GLU A 304 -20.02 -2.74 -1.86
C GLU A 304 -21.04 -1.92 -1.06
N ASN A 305 -21.19 -2.17 0.24
CA ASN A 305 -22.07 -1.39 1.11
C ASN A 305 -21.63 0.08 1.21
N MET A 306 -20.32 0.35 1.17
CA MET A 306 -19.78 1.71 1.19
C MET A 306 -20.18 2.53 -0.05
N HIS A 307 -20.58 1.91 -1.17
CA HIS A 307 -21.16 2.64 -2.30
C HIS A 307 -22.52 3.26 -1.94
N TYR A 308 -23.38 2.52 -1.25
CA TYR A 308 -24.69 2.99 -0.81
C TYR A 308 -24.60 3.94 0.38
N VAL A 309 -23.84 3.56 1.41
CA VAL A 309 -23.59 4.40 2.60
C VAL A 309 -22.96 5.73 2.18
N GLY A 310 -22.02 5.70 1.23
CA GLY A 310 -21.39 6.90 0.72
C GLY A 310 -22.36 7.85 0.01
N LEU A 311 -23.39 7.34 -0.66
CA LEU A 311 -24.45 8.17 -1.25
C LEU A 311 -25.35 8.77 -0.16
N ALA A 312 -25.81 7.95 0.79
CA ALA A 312 -26.64 8.39 1.89
C ALA A 312 -25.95 9.47 2.74
N ALA A 313 -24.69 9.25 3.11
CA ALA A 313 -23.90 10.19 3.90
C ALA A 313 -23.74 11.54 3.18
N LYS A 314 -23.51 11.54 1.86
CA LYS A 314 -23.43 12.78 1.07
C LYS A 314 -24.75 13.53 1.04
N ILE A 315 -25.88 12.82 0.92
CA ILE A 315 -27.21 13.43 0.96
C ILE A 315 -27.44 14.08 2.33
N LEU A 316 -27.15 13.35 3.42
CA LEU A 316 -27.29 13.86 4.78
C LEU A 316 -26.38 15.07 5.04
N ILE A 317 -25.11 15.02 4.63
CA ILE A 317 -24.21 16.18 4.77
C ILE A 317 -24.80 17.39 4.06
N ARG A 318 -25.17 17.23 2.78
CA ARG A 318 -25.61 18.35 1.94
C ARG A 318 -26.93 18.96 2.37
N HIS A 319 -27.87 18.14 2.82
CA HIS A 319 -29.26 18.55 3.05
C HIS A 319 -29.65 18.64 4.53
N VAL A 320 -28.82 18.14 5.44
CA VAL A 320 -29.08 18.21 6.88
C VAL A 320 -27.97 18.99 7.58
N VAL A 321 -26.70 18.63 7.33
CA VAL A 321 -25.57 19.23 8.06
C VAL A 321 -25.22 20.63 7.53
N ASP A 322 -25.14 20.81 6.21
CA ASP A 322 -24.76 22.08 5.60
C ASP A 322 -25.86 23.17 5.69
N GLU A 323 -27.12 22.77 5.92
CA GLU A 323 -28.22 23.71 6.19
C GLU A 323 -28.29 24.17 7.66
N LEU A 324 -27.56 23.51 8.57
CA LEU A 324 -27.46 23.95 9.95
C LEU A 324 -26.47 25.14 10.05
N PRO A 325 -26.80 26.21 10.79
CA PRO A 325 -25.95 27.37 10.96
C PRO A 325 -24.76 27.05 11.88
N LEU A 326 -23.83 26.22 11.41
CA LEU A 326 -22.60 25.91 12.12
C LEU A 326 -21.57 27.01 11.81
N CYS A 327 -21.21 27.74 12.86
CA CYS A 327 -20.33 28.89 12.83
C CYS A 327 -19.03 28.58 12.07
N LYS A 328 -18.84 29.24 10.92
CA LYS A 328 -17.65 29.16 10.07
C LYS A 328 -16.45 29.83 10.77
N SER A 329 -15.96 29.23 11.85
CA SER A 329 -14.77 29.69 12.56
C SER A 329 -13.68 28.63 12.50
N SER A 330 -12.59 28.99 11.83
CA SER A 330 -11.40 28.17 11.62
C SER A 330 -10.77 27.73 12.95
N ARG A 331 -10.27 26.48 12.97
CA ARG A 331 -9.32 25.84 13.93
C ARG A 331 -9.86 24.74 14.85
N LYS A 332 -11.14 24.38 14.84
CA LYS A 332 -11.64 23.18 15.57
C LYS A 332 -12.01 22.05 14.61
N ARG A 333 -11.84 20.80 15.08
CA ARG A 333 -12.28 19.57 14.40
C ARG A 333 -13.74 19.77 13.99
N SER A 334 -14.02 19.58 12.71
CA SER A 334 -15.39 19.58 12.20
C SER A 334 -16.18 18.48 12.92
N PRO A 335 -17.37 18.77 13.46
CA PRO A 335 -18.18 17.75 14.11
C PRO A 335 -18.53 16.64 13.12
N THR A 336 -18.61 15.39 13.59
CA THR A 336 -19.03 14.27 12.77
C THR A 336 -20.52 14.40 12.41
N ILE A 337 -20.97 13.75 11.34
CA ILE A 337 -22.41 13.71 10.99
C ILE A 337 -23.22 13.23 12.20
N PHE A 338 -22.72 12.24 12.92
CA PHE A 338 -23.41 11.69 14.08
C PHE A 338 -23.50 12.71 15.21
N GLU A 339 -22.41 13.41 15.55
CA GLU A 339 -22.42 14.48 16.56
C GLU A 339 -23.44 15.59 16.22
N VAL A 340 -23.58 15.92 14.94
CA VAL A 340 -24.58 16.90 14.46
C VAL A 340 -26.01 16.36 14.61
N LEU A 341 -26.24 15.10 14.21
CA LEU A 341 -27.56 14.46 14.28
C LEU A 341 -27.99 14.10 15.71
N SER A 342 -27.05 13.78 16.61
CA SER A 342 -27.32 13.43 18.01
C SER A 342 -27.50 14.66 18.90
N GLY A 343 -27.13 15.84 18.41
CA GLY A 343 -27.25 17.13 19.12
C GLY A 343 -28.40 18.01 18.63
N SER A 344 -29.31 17.48 17.80
CA SER A 344 -30.50 18.17 17.28
C SER A 344 -31.76 17.77 18.01
#